data_AF-A0A932QMF0-F1
#
_entry.id   AF-A0A932QMF0-F1
#
_cell.length_a   1.000
_cell.length_b   1.000
_cell.length_c   1.000
_cell.angle_alpha   90.00
_cell.angle_beta   90.00
_cell.angle_gamma   90.00
#
_symmetry.space_group_name_H-M   'P 1'
#
loop_
_entity.id
_entity.type
_entity.pdbx_description
1 polymer ?
#
loop_
_entity_poly.entity_id
_entity_poly.type
_entity_poly.pdbx_seq_one_letter_code
_entity_poly.pdbx_strand_id
1 'polypeptide(L)'
;MTNPSLWNQLLIWPIVNLLVAFYKFFEFLHIPGPLGFAIILLTIAIRLLLYPLMQKQMASAKKMASLKPHMDALNLKHKDDKKALQQAQMELYKQHGVNPAAGCLPLLIQMPVLIALYNVFYQVLNNGNLVKMVATINQVVYVPALKLGSIDPTFFGINLGVKPSEYAKYGVWLLAIPVITGALQWWQTRLMQPAVANTTNTTNITNSKTNEEKKPEDTAAEMQKQMGIIMPLMFGYFALQFPVGLALYWNVFGLLGILQQLRVNAEHAEPTRN
;
A
#
# COMPACT_ATOMS: atom_id res chain seq x y z
N MET A 1 16.70 11.78 -8.63
CA MET A 1 16.38 12.45 -7.35
C MET A 1 17.17 13.74 -7.09
N THR A 2 18.27 14.02 -7.78
CA THR A 2 19.15 15.19 -7.50
C THR A 2 18.78 16.45 -8.27
N ASN A 3 17.94 16.35 -9.30
CA ASN A 3 17.42 17.53 -9.99
C ASN A 3 16.56 18.37 -9.01
N PRO A 4 16.76 19.69 -8.94
CA PRO A 4 16.03 20.59 -8.04
C PRO A 4 14.62 20.92 -8.56
N SER A 5 13.81 19.91 -8.91
CA SER A 5 12.39 20.13 -9.21
C SER A 5 11.61 20.35 -7.92
N LEU A 6 10.51 21.12 -7.98
CA LEU A 6 9.63 21.36 -6.83
C LEU A 6 9.16 20.04 -6.18
N TRP A 7 8.86 19.04 -7.01
CA TRP A 7 8.51 17.69 -6.56
C TRP A 7 9.61 17.04 -5.72
N ASN A 8 10.86 17.11 -6.17
CA ASN A 8 11.98 16.51 -5.45
C ASN A 8 12.27 17.26 -4.15
N GLN A 9 12.27 18.60 -4.18
CA GLN A 9 12.57 19.45 -3.03
C GLN A 9 11.51 19.34 -1.92
N LEU A 10 10.24 19.27 -2.29
CA LEU A 10 9.13 19.31 -1.33
C LEU A 10 8.78 17.92 -0.78
N LEU A 11 8.97 16.85 -1.57
CA LEU A 11 8.55 15.51 -1.16
C LEU A 11 9.74 14.55 -0.97
N ILE A 12 10.63 14.43 -1.96
CA ILE A 12 11.65 13.37 -1.94
C ILE A 12 12.83 13.72 -1.02
N TRP A 13 13.39 14.92 -1.11
CA TRP A 13 14.55 15.32 -0.32
C TRP A 13 14.29 15.31 1.19
N PRO A 14 13.14 15.77 1.70
CA PRO A 14 12.82 15.64 3.12
C PRO A 14 12.76 14.18 3.58
N ILE A 15 12.19 13.28 2.77
CA ILE A 15 12.12 11.84 3.06
C ILE A 15 13.52 11.23 3.12
N VAL A 16 14.40 11.57 2.16
CA VAL A 16 15.79 11.10 2.15
C VAL A 16 16.56 11.62 3.36
N ASN A 17 16.42 12.90 3.71
CA ASN A 17 17.06 13.48 4.89
C ASN A 17 16.60 12.80 6.18
N LEU A 18 15.30 12.54 6.30
CA LEU A 18 14.73 11.84 7.44
C LEU A 18 15.25 10.40 7.54
N LEU A 19 15.35 9.69 6.41
CA LEU A 19 15.96 8.35 6.34
C LEU A 19 17.41 8.38 6.81
N VAL A 20 18.21 9.35 6.34
CA VAL A 20 19.62 9.48 6.71
C VAL A 20 19.77 9.84 8.19
N ALA A 21 18.91 10.69 8.72
CA ALA A 21 18.89 11.01 10.14
C ALA A 21 18.62 9.76 10.99
N PHE A 22 17.65 8.93 10.61
CA PHE A 22 17.39 7.65 11.28
C PHE A 22 18.53 6.65 11.11
N TYR A 23 19.14 6.57 9.93
CA TYR A 23 20.33 5.74 9.71
C TYR A 23 21.46 6.15 10.66
N LYS A 24 21.78 7.45 10.73
CA LYS A 24 22.80 8.00 11.62
C LYS A 24 22.49 7.76 13.09
N PHE A 25 21.21 7.82 13.47
CA PHE A 25 20.77 7.49 14.82
C PHE A 25 21.07 6.03 15.18
N PHE A 26 20.71 5.07 14.32
CA PHE A 26 21.01 3.66 14.58
C PHE A 26 22.50 3.32 14.47
N GLU A 27 23.23 3.99 13.57
CA GLU A 27 24.69 3.90 13.45
C GLU A 27 25.38 4.41 14.73
N PHE A 28 24.94 5.54 15.27
CA PHE A 28 25.44 6.09 16.54
C PHE A 28 25.19 5.15 17.73
N LEU A 29 24.05 4.45 17.74
CA LEU A 29 23.72 3.44 18.74
C LEU A 29 24.44 2.09 18.52
N HIS A 30 25.26 1.96 17.47
CA HIS A 30 25.98 0.74 17.11
C HIS A 30 25.05 -0.48 16.91
N ILE A 31 23.81 -0.24 16.46
CA ILE A 31 22.84 -1.31 16.20
C ILE A 31 23.15 -1.92 14.83
N PRO A 32 23.32 -3.26 14.72
CA PRO A 32 23.58 -3.90 13.44
C PRO A 32 22.37 -3.77 12.50
N GLY A 33 22.65 -3.58 11.21
CA GLY A 33 21.63 -3.32 10.19
C GLY A 33 20.89 -1.99 10.33
N PRO A 34 21.61 -0.86 10.51
CA PRO A 34 21.02 0.46 10.75
C PRO A 34 20.08 0.90 9.62
N LEU A 35 20.35 0.51 8.36
CA LEU A 35 19.50 0.87 7.22
C LEU A 35 18.11 0.22 7.30
N GLY A 36 18.01 -1.04 7.71
CA GLY A 36 16.71 -1.70 7.84
C GLY A 36 15.86 -1.05 8.92
N PHE A 37 16.44 -0.77 10.09
CA PHE A 37 15.75 -0.04 11.16
C PHE A 37 15.39 1.39 10.75
N ALA A 38 16.24 2.07 9.98
CA ALA A 38 15.93 3.40 9.45
C ALA A 38 14.70 3.38 8.53
N ILE A 39 14.54 2.36 7.68
CA ILE A 39 13.35 2.19 6.84
C ILE A 39 12.11 1.92 7.70
N ILE A 40 12.22 1.05 8.70
CA ILE A 40 11.12 0.74 9.62
C ILE A 40 10.67 2.02 10.33
N LEU A 41 11.61 2.77 10.92
CA LEU A 41 11.33 3.99 11.66
C LEU A 41 10.78 5.10 10.75
N LEU A 42 11.30 5.23 9.52
CA LEU A 42 10.74 6.11 8.49
C LEU A 42 9.28 5.78 8.19
N THR A 43 8.98 4.49 8.01
CA THR A 43 7.63 4.01 7.72
C THR A 43 6.68 4.34 8.86
N ILE A 44 7.11 4.10 10.10
CA ILE A 44 6.34 4.45 11.31
C ILE A 44 6.12 5.97 11.39
N ALA A 45 7.17 6.78 11.22
CA ALA A 45 7.09 8.24 11.31
C ALA A 45 6.12 8.83 10.28
N ILE A 46 6.21 8.39 9.03
CA ILE A 46 5.29 8.80 7.95
C ILE A 46 3.87 8.36 8.28
N ARG A 47 3.68 7.14 8.80
CA ARG A 47 2.36 6.62 9.14
C ARG A 47 1.73 7.37 10.32
N LEU A 48 2.52 7.75 11.32
CA LEU A 48 2.06 8.56 12.44
C LEU A 48 1.66 9.97 12.00
N LEU A 49 2.46 10.60 11.14
CA LEU A 49 2.14 11.91 10.55
C LEU A 49 0.83 11.87 9.77
N LEU A 50 0.59 10.79 9.02
CA LEU A 50 -0.59 10.60 8.19
C LEU A 50 -1.75 9.90 8.91
N TYR A 51 -1.58 9.56 10.18
CA TYR A 51 -2.55 8.78 10.95
C TYR A 51 -3.98 9.35 10.90
N PRO A 52 -4.22 10.65 11.18
CA PRO A 52 -5.58 11.19 11.17
C PRO A 52 -6.19 11.21 9.76
N LEU A 53 -5.36 11.37 8.72
CA LEU A 53 -5.81 11.31 7.35
C LEU A 53 -6.25 9.90 6.97
N MET A 54 -5.42 8.90 7.27
CA MET A 54 -5.69 7.49 7.01
C MET A 54 -6.92 6.99 7.78
N GLN A 55 -7.13 7.47 9.01
CA GLN A 55 -8.35 7.20 9.78
C GLN A 55 -9.61 7.69 9.04
N LYS A 56 -9.63 8.96 8.61
CA LYS A 56 -10.76 9.52 7.85
C LYS A 56 -11.00 8.76 6.55
N GLN A 57 -9.93 8.30 5.92
CA GLN A 57 -9.96 7.52 4.69
C GLN A 57 -10.64 6.16 4.87
N MET A 58 -10.28 5.43 5.93
CA MET A 58 -10.88 4.15 6.28
C MET A 58 -12.36 4.31 6.66
N ALA A 59 -12.70 5.35 7.43
CA ALA A 59 -14.08 5.68 7.76
C ALA A 59 -14.92 5.99 6.51
N SER A 60 -14.39 6.76 5.56
CA SER A 60 -15.06 7.03 4.28
C SER A 60 -15.25 5.76 3.46
N ALA A 61 -14.26 4.86 3.42
CA ALA A 61 -14.36 3.58 2.74
C ALA A 61 -15.46 2.69 3.34
N LYS A 62 -15.59 2.67 4.68
CA LYS A 62 -16.66 1.93 5.37
C LYS A 62 -18.05 2.50 5.06
N LYS A 63 -18.21 3.82 5.04
CA LYS A 63 -19.48 4.45 4.62
C LYS A 63 -19.83 4.14 3.17
N MET A 64 -18.84 4.12 2.28
CA MET A 64 -19.05 3.73 0.88
C MET A 64 -19.52 2.27 0.78
N ALA A 65 -18.95 1.39 1.60
CA ALA A 65 -19.38 0.00 1.66
C ALA A 65 -20.83 -0.17 2.15
N SER A 66 -21.30 0.64 3.12
CA SER A 66 -22.71 0.59 3.56
C SER A 66 -23.70 1.09 2.49
N LEU A 67 -23.24 1.84 1.49
CA LEU A 67 -24.09 2.28 0.37
C LEU A 67 -24.26 1.24 -0.73
N LYS A 68 -23.55 0.11 -0.66
CA LYS A 68 -23.66 -0.99 -1.63
C LYS A 68 -25.12 -1.38 -1.99
N PRO A 69 -26.04 -1.64 -1.04
CA PRO A 69 -27.42 -1.99 -1.39
C PRO A 69 -28.15 -0.87 -2.16
N HIS A 70 -27.89 0.39 -1.84
CA HIS A 70 -28.47 1.53 -2.56
C HIS A 70 -27.85 1.69 -3.96
N MET A 71 -26.56 1.39 -4.10
CA MET A 71 -25.87 1.34 -5.39
C MET A 71 -26.43 0.22 -6.28
N ASP A 72 -26.73 -0.95 -5.70
CA ASP A 72 -27.28 -2.09 -6.42
C ASP A 72 -28.71 -1.79 -6.92
N ALA A 73 -29.55 -1.19 -6.08
CA ALA A 73 -30.88 -0.73 -6.48
C ALA A 73 -30.82 0.29 -7.63
N LEU A 74 -29.83 1.20 -7.60
CA LEU A 74 -29.64 2.19 -8.64
C LEU A 74 -29.13 1.58 -9.95
N ASN A 75 -28.21 0.62 -9.87
CA ASN A 75 -27.72 -0.16 -11.02
C ASN A 75 -28.85 -0.92 -11.72
N LEU A 76 -29.83 -1.45 -10.96
CA LEU A 76 -31.03 -2.09 -11.53
C LEU A 76 -31.96 -1.09 -12.23
N LYS A 77 -32.13 0.11 -11.65
CA LYS A 77 -33.03 1.14 -12.17
C LYS A 77 -32.52 1.78 -13.48
N HIS A 78 -31.19 1.90 -13.64
CA HIS A 78 -30.56 2.58 -14.78
C HIS A 78 -29.69 1.65 -15.64
N LYS A 79 -30.06 0.36 -15.76
CA LYS A 79 -29.31 -0.66 -16.53
C LYS A 79 -28.92 -0.19 -17.94
N ASP A 80 -29.84 0.45 -18.64
CA ASP A 80 -29.68 0.81 -20.05
C ASP A 80 -29.10 2.21 -20.27
N ASP A 81 -29.04 3.03 -19.21
CA ASP A 81 -28.54 4.41 -19.28
C ASP A 81 -27.34 4.61 -18.36
N LYS A 82 -26.16 4.29 -18.90
CA LYS A 82 -24.87 4.45 -18.20
C LYS A 82 -24.61 5.89 -17.74
N LYS A 83 -25.13 6.89 -18.47
CA LYS A 83 -24.91 8.30 -18.14
C LYS A 83 -25.78 8.71 -16.96
N ALA A 84 -27.06 8.34 -16.98
CA ALA A 84 -27.96 8.56 -15.85
C ALA A 84 -27.49 7.78 -14.61
N LEU A 85 -27.00 6.56 -14.79
CA LEU A 85 -26.42 5.76 -13.72
C LEU A 85 -25.25 6.48 -13.06
N GLN A 86 -24.27 6.94 -13.83
CA GLN A 86 -23.10 7.66 -13.27
C GLN A 86 -23.51 8.92 -12.50
N GLN A 87 -24.48 9.67 -13.01
CA GLN A 87 -25.00 10.88 -12.34
C GLN A 87 -25.70 10.54 -11.02
N ALA A 88 -26.58 9.54 -11.02
CA ALA A 88 -27.30 9.16 -9.82
C ALA A 88 -26.39 8.50 -8.76
N GLN A 89 -25.33 7.80 -9.17
CA GLN A 89 -24.32 7.26 -8.26
C GLN A 89 -23.56 8.40 -7.56
N MET A 90 -23.17 9.43 -8.31
CA MET A 90 -22.51 10.61 -7.74
C MET A 90 -23.42 11.39 -6.79
N GLU A 91 -24.70 11.53 -7.14
CA GLU A 91 -25.71 12.17 -6.28
C GLU A 91 -25.94 11.38 -4.99
N LEU A 92 -26.02 10.04 -5.07
CA LEU A 92 -26.11 9.18 -3.89
C LEU A 92 -24.92 9.39 -2.95
N TYR A 93 -23.70 9.43 -3.49
CA TYR A 93 -22.50 9.70 -2.70
C TYR A 93 -22.54 11.10 -2.05
N LYS A 94 -23.01 12.11 -2.78
CA LYS A 94 -23.15 13.48 -2.28
C LYS A 94 -24.16 13.59 -1.15
N GLN A 95 -25.32 12.95 -1.30
CA GLN A 95 -26.38 12.91 -0.28
C GLN A 95 -25.91 12.25 1.03
N HIS A 96 -25.03 11.25 0.93
CA HIS A 96 -24.48 10.55 2.09
C HIS A 96 -23.12 11.10 2.56
N GLY A 97 -22.64 12.19 1.96
CA GLY A 97 -21.38 12.85 2.31
C GLY A 97 -20.14 11.97 2.11
N VAL A 98 -20.16 11.06 1.13
CA VAL A 98 -19.06 10.16 0.79
C VAL A 98 -18.27 10.71 -0.39
N ASN A 99 -16.94 10.73 -0.29
CA ASN A 99 -16.06 11.14 -1.39
C ASN A 99 -15.38 9.92 -2.04
N PRO A 100 -15.68 9.56 -3.30
CA PRO A 100 -15.04 8.43 -3.98
C PRO A 100 -13.53 8.60 -4.16
N ALA A 101 -13.03 9.84 -4.28
CA ALA A 101 -11.60 10.12 -4.42
C ALA A 101 -10.80 9.85 -3.13
N ALA A 102 -11.46 9.73 -1.97
CA ALA A 102 -10.78 9.38 -0.73
C ALA A 102 -10.10 7.99 -0.82
N GLY A 103 -10.62 7.08 -1.65
CA GLY A 103 -10.09 5.71 -1.79
C GLY A 103 -8.73 5.61 -2.49
N CYS A 104 -8.38 6.53 -3.39
CA CYS A 104 -7.10 6.50 -4.12
C CYS A 104 -5.99 7.32 -3.46
N LEU A 105 -6.34 8.18 -2.49
CA LEU A 105 -5.39 9.03 -1.79
C LEU A 105 -4.28 8.27 -1.02
N PRO A 106 -4.42 7.02 -0.50
CA PRO A 106 -3.28 6.35 0.12
C PRO A 106 -2.19 6.02 -0.90
N LEU A 107 -2.57 5.70 -2.14
CA LEU A 107 -1.65 5.40 -3.23
C LEU A 107 -0.84 6.64 -3.63
N LEU A 108 -1.50 7.80 -3.71
CA LEU A 108 -0.82 9.06 -4.05
C LEU A 108 0.26 9.44 -3.03
N ILE A 109 -0.05 9.26 -1.74
CA ILE A 109 0.90 9.55 -0.66
C ILE A 109 2.04 8.53 -0.62
N GLN A 110 1.77 7.29 -1.04
CA GLN A 110 2.75 6.22 -1.11
C GLN A 110 3.82 6.47 -2.20
N MET A 111 3.45 7.12 -3.30
CA MET A 111 4.34 7.30 -4.46
C MET A 111 5.64 8.05 -4.13
N PRO A 112 5.65 9.22 -3.46
CA PRO A 112 6.90 9.91 -3.10
C PRO A 112 7.84 9.08 -2.23
N VAL A 113 7.29 8.36 -1.25
CA VAL A 113 8.07 7.49 -0.35
C VAL A 113 8.69 6.34 -1.14
N LEU A 114 7.89 5.72 -2.01
CA LEU A 114 8.36 4.65 -2.88
C LEU A 114 9.48 5.12 -3.80
N ILE A 115 9.33 6.31 -4.41
CA ILE A 115 10.35 6.92 -5.27
C ILE A 115 11.63 7.21 -4.48
N ALA A 116 11.52 7.74 -3.26
CA ALA A 116 12.67 8.01 -2.40
C ALA A 116 13.45 6.72 -2.09
N LEU A 117 12.76 5.70 -1.58
CA LEU A 117 13.37 4.41 -1.24
C LEU A 117 13.91 3.67 -2.47
N TYR A 118 13.15 3.65 -3.57
CA TYR A 118 13.60 3.05 -4.81
C TYR A 118 14.89 3.72 -5.30
N ASN A 119 14.98 5.06 -5.28
CA ASN A 119 16.20 5.76 -5.70
C ASN A 119 17.40 5.47 -4.80
N VAL A 120 17.20 5.26 -3.49
CA VAL A 120 18.26 4.82 -2.57
C VAL A 120 18.77 3.46 -3.03
N PHE A 121 17.90 2.47 -3.20
CA PHE A 121 18.33 1.12 -3.58
C PHE A 121 18.74 0.97 -5.05
N TYR A 122 18.25 1.82 -5.96
CA TYR A 122 18.48 1.70 -7.40
C TYR A 122 19.97 1.72 -7.78
N GLN A 123 20.77 2.51 -7.06
CA GLN A 123 22.21 2.57 -7.33
C GLN A 123 22.98 1.36 -6.78
N VAL A 124 22.48 0.76 -5.69
CA VAL A 124 22.99 -0.52 -5.17
C VAL A 124 22.63 -1.65 -6.13
N LEU A 125 21.40 -1.66 -6.65
CA LEU A 125 20.88 -2.67 -7.57
C LEU A 125 21.69 -2.80 -8.86
N ASN A 126 22.18 -1.69 -9.41
CA ASN A 126 22.75 -1.70 -10.75
C ASN A 126 24.23 -2.10 -10.79
N ASN A 127 25.00 -1.92 -9.70
CA ASN A 127 26.45 -2.19 -9.72
C ASN A 127 27.07 -2.46 -8.33
N GLY A 128 26.29 -2.58 -7.25
CA GLY A 128 26.83 -2.63 -5.88
C GLY A 128 27.63 -1.36 -5.51
N ASN A 129 27.44 -0.27 -6.24
CA ASN A 129 28.26 0.92 -6.12
C ASN A 129 27.76 1.80 -4.96
N LEU A 130 28.07 1.36 -3.75
CA LEU A 130 27.74 2.06 -2.50
C LEU A 130 28.33 3.48 -2.48
N VAL A 131 29.49 3.68 -3.13
CA VAL A 131 30.14 5.00 -3.24
C VAL A 131 29.27 6.00 -4.02
N LYS A 132 28.72 5.59 -5.18
CA LYS A 132 27.81 6.44 -5.96
C LYS A 132 26.50 6.72 -5.23
N MET A 133 25.98 5.73 -4.51
CA MET A 133 24.79 5.91 -3.66
C MET A 133 25.05 6.97 -2.58
N VAL A 134 26.14 6.83 -1.82
CA VAL A 134 26.55 7.80 -0.80
C VAL A 134 26.75 9.20 -1.41
N ALA A 135 27.44 9.30 -2.54
CA ALA A 135 27.65 10.57 -3.22
C ALA A 135 26.32 11.23 -3.62
N THR A 136 25.36 10.46 -4.14
CA THR A 136 24.05 10.97 -4.54
C THR A 136 23.21 11.41 -3.33
N ILE A 137 23.24 10.64 -2.24
CA ILE A 137 22.57 11.01 -0.98
C ILE A 137 23.17 12.30 -0.44
N ASN A 138 24.50 12.42 -0.38
CA ASN A 138 25.20 13.59 0.14
C ASN A 138 24.96 14.88 -0.67
N GLN A 139 24.50 14.80 -1.92
CA GLN A 139 24.07 15.95 -2.72
C GLN A 139 22.73 16.54 -2.26
N VAL A 140 21.86 15.74 -1.64
CA VAL A 140 20.51 16.16 -1.22
C VAL A 140 20.36 16.28 0.30
N VAL A 141 21.36 15.82 1.07
CA VAL A 141 21.39 15.98 2.53
C VAL A 141 21.65 17.43 2.90
N TYR A 142 20.77 18.01 3.73
CA TYR A 142 20.78 19.42 4.09
C TYR A 142 21.87 19.76 5.10
N VAL A 143 22.11 18.88 6.08
CA VAL A 143 23.04 19.14 7.19
C VAL A 143 24.37 18.43 6.96
N PRO A 144 25.52 19.13 6.98
CA PRO A 144 26.82 18.51 6.76
C PRO A 144 27.13 17.34 7.71
N ALA A 145 26.70 17.43 8.98
CA ALA A 145 26.90 16.38 9.99
C ALA A 145 26.17 15.06 9.66
N LEU A 146 25.12 15.11 8.82
CA LEU A 146 24.38 13.93 8.39
C LEU A 146 24.95 13.28 7.13
N LYS A 147 25.99 13.86 6.51
CA LYS A 147 26.62 13.26 5.33
C LYS A 147 27.21 11.90 5.68
N LEU A 148 27.00 10.95 4.78
CA LEU A 148 27.44 9.57 4.93
C LEU A 148 28.88 9.43 4.43
N GLY A 149 29.72 8.71 5.17
CA GLY A 149 31.03 8.24 4.68
C GLY A 149 30.90 6.88 4.00
N SER A 150 30.16 5.97 4.64
CA SER A 150 29.77 4.66 4.14
C SER A 150 28.32 4.39 4.52
N ILE A 151 27.77 3.32 3.97
CA ILE A 151 26.42 2.86 4.25
C ILE A 151 26.42 1.33 4.22
N ASP A 152 25.93 0.73 5.31
CA ASP A 152 25.72 -0.71 5.38
C ASP A 152 24.32 -1.06 4.87
N PRO A 153 24.20 -1.75 3.71
CA PRO A 153 22.91 -2.16 3.16
C PRO A 153 22.38 -3.44 3.81
N THR A 154 23.09 -4.04 4.75
CA THR A 154 22.75 -5.34 5.33
C THR A 154 21.69 -5.19 6.43
N PHE A 155 20.75 -6.13 6.51
CA PHE A 155 19.78 -6.22 7.59
C PHE A 155 19.51 -7.70 7.88
N PHE A 156 19.84 -8.15 9.10
CA PHE A 156 19.77 -9.57 9.49
C PHE A 156 20.46 -10.53 8.49
N GLY A 157 21.63 -10.13 7.97
CA GLY A 157 22.40 -10.93 7.00
C GLY A 157 21.90 -10.83 5.56
N ILE A 158 20.87 -10.02 5.29
CA ILE A 158 20.28 -9.82 3.96
C ILE A 158 20.70 -8.46 3.43
N ASN A 159 21.26 -8.40 2.23
CA ASN A 159 21.50 -7.13 1.56
C ASN A 159 20.16 -6.57 1.04
N LEU A 160 19.73 -5.42 1.57
CA LEU A 160 18.46 -4.77 1.23
C LEU A 160 18.40 -4.29 -0.23
N GLY A 161 19.54 -4.19 -0.90
CA GLY A 161 19.65 -3.84 -2.32
C GLY A 161 19.59 -5.03 -3.29
N VAL A 162 19.44 -6.27 -2.81
CA VAL A 162 19.28 -7.47 -3.65
C VAL A 162 17.81 -7.65 -4.04
N LYS A 163 17.55 -8.25 -5.21
CA LYS A 163 16.19 -8.63 -5.63
C LYS A 163 15.91 -10.10 -5.27
N PRO A 164 14.72 -10.44 -4.77
CA PRO A 164 14.38 -11.84 -4.53
C PRO A 164 14.39 -12.72 -5.81
N SER A 165 14.22 -12.14 -6.99
CA SER A 165 14.40 -12.86 -8.27
C SER A 165 15.82 -13.37 -8.51
N GLU A 166 16.82 -12.82 -7.81
CA GLU A 166 18.22 -13.27 -7.86
C GLU A 166 18.50 -14.42 -6.86
N TYR A 167 17.48 -15.14 -6.41
CA TYR A 167 17.57 -16.24 -5.45
C TYR A 167 18.59 -17.33 -5.84
N ALA A 168 18.84 -17.53 -7.13
CA ALA A 168 19.86 -18.48 -7.60
C ALA A 168 21.28 -18.10 -7.15
N LYS A 169 21.56 -16.80 -6.96
CA LYS A 169 22.86 -16.28 -6.53
C LYS A 169 22.97 -16.11 -5.02
N TYR A 170 21.89 -15.69 -4.36
CA TYR A 170 21.91 -15.29 -2.95
C TYR A 170 21.17 -16.25 -2.00
N GLY A 171 20.49 -17.26 -2.56
CA GLY A 171 19.82 -18.33 -1.82
C GLY A 171 18.30 -18.36 -2.02
N VAL A 172 17.75 -19.57 -2.05
CA VAL A 172 16.32 -19.85 -2.30
C VAL A 172 15.41 -19.24 -1.22
N TRP A 173 15.93 -19.05 0.00
CA TRP A 173 15.19 -18.45 1.11
C TRP A 173 14.68 -17.03 0.81
N LEU A 174 15.28 -16.31 -0.15
CA LEU A 174 14.79 -14.99 -0.59
C LEU A 174 13.36 -15.04 -1.15
N LEU A 175 12.93 -16.18 -1.70
CA LEU A 175 11.58 -16.38 -2.21
C LEU A 175 10.49 -16.33 -1.11
N ALA A 176 10.88 -16.45 0.17
CA ALA A 176 9.95 -16.23 1.27
C ALA A 176 9.43 -14.79 1.31
N ILE A 177 10.23 -13.80 0.88
CA ILE A 177 9.88 -12.38 0.92
C ILE A 177 8.64 -12.08 0.07
N PRO A 178 8.58 -12.40 -1.23
CA PRO A 178 7.39 -12.12 -2.04
C PRO A 178 6.15 -12.91 -1.59
N VAL A 179 6.33 -14.11 -1.02
CA VAL A 179 5.23 -14.89 -0.44
C VAL A 179 4.66 -14.19 0.79
N ILE A 180 5.52 -13.73 1.71
CA ILE A 180 5.12 -12.98 2.91
C ILE A 180 4.43 -11.68 2.50
N THR A 181 5.00 -10.93 1.55
CA THR A 181 4.41 -9.67 1.08
C THR A 181 3.04 -9.90 0.47
N GLY A 182 2.90 -10.91 -0.39
CA GLY A 182 1.61 -11.26 -1.00
C GLY A 182 0.57 -11.70 0.04
N ALA A 183 0.95 -12.55 1.00
CA ALA A 183 0.07 -13.02 2.06
C ALA A 183 -0.38 -11.87 2.99
N LEU A 184 0.54 -10.99 3.35
CA LEU A 184 0.26 -9.81 4.16
C LEU A 184 -0.68 -8.85 3.41
N GLN A 185 -0.42 -8.58 2.13
CA GLN A 185 -1.28 -7.73 1.31
C GLN A 185 -2.68 -8.34 1.18
N TRP A 186 -2.79 -9.66 1.04
CA TRP A 186 -4.06 -10.36 1.01
C TRP A 186 -4.82 -10.26 2.33
N TRP A 187 -4.11 -10.41 3.46
CA TRP A 187 -4.73 -10.23 4.77
C TRP A 187 -5.23 -8.79 4.95
N GLN A 188 -4.42 -7.81 4.57
CA GLN A 188 -4.80 -6.40 4.61
C GLN A 188 -6.04 -6.11 3.75
N THR A 189 -6.11 -6.62 2.50
CA THR A 189 -7.28 -6.41 1.63
C THR A 189 -8.53 -7.05 2.19
N ARG A 190 -8.43 -8.23 2.82
CA ARG A 190 -9.55 -8.91 3.48
C ARG A 190 -10.14 -8.10 4.63
N LEU A 191 -9.32 -7.39 5.40
CA LEU A 191 -9.80 -6.55 6.50
C LEU A 191 -10.49 -5.25 6.03
N MET A 192 -10.22 -4.82 4.79
CA MET A 192 -10.81 -3.63 4.18
C MET A 192 -12.11 -3.94 3.40
N GLN A 193 -12.35 -5.20 3.03
CA GLN A 193 -13.61 -5.59 2.40
C GLN A 193 -14.73 -5.56 3.46
N PRO A 194 -15.89 -4.94 3.19
CA PRO A 194 -17.05 -5.16 4.03
C PRO A 194 -17.37 -6.65 4.04
N ALA A 195 -17.79 -7.18 5.19
CA ALA A 195 -18.40 -8.50 5.25
C ALA A 195 -19.48 -8.50 4.18
N VAL A 196 -19.29 -9.33 3.15
CA VAL A 196 -20.31 -9.56 2.14
C VAL A 196 -21.52 -10.00 2.96
N ALA A 197 -22.55 -9.16 3.03
CA ALA A 197 -23.85 -9.64 3.44
C ALA A 197 -24.10 -10.80 2.47
N ASN A 198 -24.06 -12.01 2.99
CA ASN A 198 -24.40 -13.19 2.25
C ASN A 198 -25.83 -12.94 1.75
N THR A 199 -25.97 -12.42 0.53
CA THR A 199 -27.19 -12.63 -0.24
C THR A 199 -27.12 -14.11 -0.55
N THR A 200 -27.70 -14.86 0.39
CA THR A 200 -27.99 -16.27 0.30
C THR A 200 -28.36 -16.55 -1.14
N ASN A 201 -27.66 -17.52 -1.73
CA ASN A 201 -28.15 -18.24 -2.87
C ASN A 201 -29.59 -18.64 -2.56
N THR A 202 -30.57 -17.91 -3.08
CA THR A 202 -31.92 -18.45 -3.22
C THR A 202 -31.77 -19.53 -4.27
N THR A 203 -31.56 -20.75 -3.77
CA THR A 203 -32.05 -22.00 -4.35
C THR A 203 -32.99 -21.76 -5.52
N ASN A 204 -32.51 -22.05 -6.74
CA ASN A 204 -33.13 -23.04 -7.61
C ASN A 204 -32.19 -23.35 -8.78
N ILE A 205 -31.44 -24.44 -8.61
CA ILE A 205 -31.03 -25.30 -9.71
C ILE A 205 -32.30 -25.91 -10.27
N THR A 206 -32.85 -25.33 -11.33
CA THR A 206 -33.57 -26.09 -12.36
C THR A 206 -33.38 -25.38 -13.68
N ASN A 207 -32.45 -25.93 -14.48
CA ASN A 207 -32.44 -25.95 -15.94
C ASN A 207 -33.14 -24.79 -16.67
N SER A 208 -32.36 -23.82 -17.16
CA SER A 208 -32.59 -23.30 -18.51
C SER A 208 -31.29 -22.84 -19.15
N LYS A 209 -31.01 -23.42 -20.32
CA LYS A 209 -30.07 -22.88 -21.29
C LYS A 209 -30.70 -21.59 -21.82
N THR A 210 -30.19 -20.45 -21.41
CA THR A 210 -30.48 -19.16 -22.06
C THR A 210 -29.28 -18.24 -21.82
N ASN A 211 -28.88 -17.50 -22.84
CA ASN A 211 -27.86 -16.45 -22.76
C ASN A 211 -28.32 -15.40 -21.74
N GLU A 212 -27.94 -15.56 -20.47
CA GLU A 212 -28.21 -14.57 -19.44
C GLU A 212 -27.17 -13.44 -19.56
N GLU A 213 -27.64 -12.26 -19.97
CA GLU A 213 -26.87 -11.03 -19.82
C GLU A 213 -26.45 -10.86 -18.36
N LYS A 214 -25.13 -10.89 -18.10
CA LYS A 214 -24.55 -10.65 -16.78
C LYS A 214 -25.15 -9.37 -16.19
N LYS A 215 -25.79 -9.46 -15.04
CA LYS A 215 -26.32 -8.29 -14.35
C LYS A 215 -25.15 -7.36 -13.97
N PRO A 216 -25.33 -6.03 -13.98
CA PRO A 216 -24.27 -5.08 -13.58
C PRO A 216 -23.75 -5.33 -12.16
N GLU A 217 -24.58 -5.87 -11.27
CA GLU A 217 -24.27 -6.28 -9.90
C GLU A 217 -23.17 -7.34 -9.84
N ASP A 218 -23.27 -8.37 -10.68
CA ASP A 218 -22.25 -9.42 -10.82
C ASP A 218 -20.92 -8.84 -11.31
N THR A 219 -20.97 -7.75 -12.08
CA THR A 219 -19.77 -7.12 -12.64
C THR A 219 -19.03 -6.28 -11.59
N ALA A 220 -19.74 -5.52 -10.76
CA ALA A 220 -19.14 -4.70 -9.70
C ALA A 220 -18.62 -5.55 -8.52
N ALA A 221 -19.37 -6.57 -8.10
CA ALA A 221 -18.96 -7.49 -7.06
C ALA A 221 -17.77 -8.36 -7.51
N GLU A 222 -17.77 -8.84 -8.76
CA GLU A 222 -16.66 -9.57 -9.33
C GLU A 222 -15.42 -8.66 -9.49
N MET A 223 -15.57 -7.39 -9.87
CA MET A 223 -14.45 -6.44 -9.90
C MET A 223 -13.83 -6.22 -8.52
N GLN A 224 -14.65 -6.13 -7.47
CA GLN A 224 -14.18 -6.00 -6.08
C GLN A 224 -13.46 -7.27 -5.60
N LYS A 225 -13.98 -8.45 -5.95
CA LYS A 225 -13.37 -9.75 -5.66
C LYS A 225 -12.04 -9.92 -6.42
N GLN A 226 -12.01 -9.57 -7.69
CA GLN A 226 -10.80 -9.54 -8.52
C GLN A 226 -9.76 -8.59 -7.93
N MET A 227 -10.15 -7.40 -7.49
CA MET A 227 -9.23 -6.48 -6.81
C MET A 227 -8.66 -7.06 -5.51
N GLY A 228 -9.46 -7.84 -4.77
CA GLY A 228 -9.01 -8.56 -3.57
C GLY A 228 -8.00 -9.69 -3.82
N ILE A 229 -7.95 -10.24 -5.03
CA ILE A 229 -7.05 -11.35 -5.40
C ILE A 229 -5.84 -10.85 -6.21
N ILE A 230 -6.08 -10.02 -7.22
CA ILE A 230 -5.06 -9.55 -8.15
C ILE A 230 -4.08 -8.61 -7.45
N MET A 231 -4.54 -7.68 -6.61
CA MET A 231 -3.64 -6.72 -5.96
C MET A 231 -2.60 -7.43 -5.07
N PRO A 232 -2.96 -8.36 -4.17
CA PRO A 232 -1.96 -9.11 -3.40
C PRO A 232 -0.96 -9.89 -4.25
N LEU A 233 -1.42 -10.54 -5.33
CA LEU A 233 -0.53 -11.25 -6.24
C LEU A 233 0.43 -10.30 -6.96
N MET A 234 -0.05 -9.14 -7.39
CA MET A 234 0.76 -8.10 -8.02
C MET A 234 1.82 -7.56 -7.05
N PHE A 235 1.47 -7.31 -5.79
CA PHE A 235 2.43 -6.90 -4.76
C PHE A 235 3.45 -8.00 -4.43
N GLY A 236 3.04 -9.27 -4.42
CA GLY A 236 3.96 -10.40 -4.33
C GLY A 236 4.93 -10.45 -5.52
N TYR A 237 4.45 -10.26 -6.74
CA TYR A 237 5.29 -10.18 -7.94
C TYR A 237 6.23 -8.97 -7.90
N PHE A 238 5.77 -7.80 -7.45
CA PHE A 238 6.63 -6.64 -7.27
C PHE A 238 7.70 -6.88 -6.21
N ALA A 239 7.36 -7.52 -5.09
CA ALA A 239 8.35 -7.92 -4.09
C ALA A 239 9.40 -8.90 -4.66
N LEU A 240 9.08 -9.66 -5.71
CA LEU A 240 10.05 -10.51 -6.42
C LEU A 240 11.01 -9.68 -7.29
N GLN A 241 10.52 -8.60 -7.91
CA GLN A 241 11.27 -7.81 -8.91
C GLN A 241 12.05 -6.63 -8.32
N PHE A 242 11.62 -6.13 -7.16
CA PHE A 242 12.20 -4.95 -6.50
C PHE A 242 13.14 -5.34 -5.34
N PRO A 243 13.98 -4.39 -4.87
CA PRO A 243 14.88 -4.64 -3.74
C PRO A 243 14.16 -5.14 -2.49
N VAL A 244 14.83 -5.99 -1.72
CA VAL A 244 14.36 -6.44 -0.40
C VAL A 244 14.01 -5.25 0.51
N GLY A 245 14.76 -4.15 0.46
CA GLY A 245 14.46 -2.94 1.24
C GLY A 245 13.10 -2.31 0.91
N LEU A 246 12.64 -2.44 -0.34
CA LEU A 246 11.32 -1.98 -0.75
C LEU A 246 10.21 -2.93 -0.26
N ALA A 247 10.46 -4.23 -0.29
CA ALA A 247 9.56 -5.22 0.28
C ALA A 247 9.44 -5.08 1.80
N LEU A 248 10.54 -4.79 2.51
CA LEU A 248 10.53 -4.48 3.94
C LEU A 248 9.62 -3.28 4.24
N TYR A 249 9.76 -2.20 3.46
CA TYR A 249 8.90 -1.03 3.56
C TYR A 249 7.42 -1.40 3.39
N TRP A 250 7.06 -2.12 2.33
CA TRP A 250 5.67 -2.54 2.09
C TRP A 250 5.13 -3.39 3.23
N ASN A 251 5.95 -4.29 3.77
CA ASN A 251 5.53 -5.18 4.85
C ASN A 251 5.28 -4.43 6.15
N VAL A 252 6.18 -3.51 6.53
CA VAL A 252 5.94 -2.68 7.73
C VAL A 252 4.74 -1.77 7.52
N PHE A 253 4.60 -1.15 6.35
CA PHE A 253 3.46 -0.30 6.04
C PHE A 253 2.13 -1.07 6.09
N GLY A 254 2.10 -2.27 5.50
CA GLY A 254 0.95 -3.16 5.50
C GLY A 254 0.56 -3.60 6.91
N LEU A 255 1.52 -4.01 7.74
CA LEU A 255 1.30 -4.37 9.15
C LEU A 255 0.69 -3.22 9.95
N LEU A 256 1.24 -2.01 9.82
CA LEU A 256 0.68 -0.82 10.48
C LEU A 256 -0.73 -0.50 9.96
N GLY A 257 -0.97 -0.70 8.66
CA GLY A 257 -2.29 -0.58 8.04
C GLY A 257 -3.30 -1.58 8.61
N ILE A 258 -2.90 -2.84 8.79
CA ILE A 258 -3.71 -3.89 9.42
C ILE A 258 -4.05 -3.50 10.85
N LEU A 259 -3.07 -3.10 11.66
CA LEU A 259 -3.29 -2.67 13.04
C LEU A 259 -4.28 -1.50 13.12
N GLN A 260 -4.14 -0.52 12.22
CA GLN A 260 -5.06 0.61 12.13
C GLN A 260 -6.47 0.18 11.70
N GLN A 261 -6.58 -0.71 10.70
CA GLN A 261 -7.86 -1.22 10.22
C GLN A 261 -8.59 -2.04 11.30
N LEU A 262 -7.87 -2.86 12.07
CA LEU A 262 -8.45 -3.60 13.20
C LEU A 262 -9.03 -2.67 14.26
N ARG A 263 -8.31 -1.57 14.58
CA ARG A 263 -8.82 -0.55 15.49
C ARG A 263 -10.08 0.14 14.96
N VAL A 264 -10.08 0.56 13.70
CA VAL A 264 -11.26 1.18 13.06
C VAL A 264 -12.45 0.22 13.06
N ASN A 265 -12.22 -1.05 12.73
CA ASN A 265 -13.26 -2.07 12.72
C ASN A 265 -13.84 -2.28 14.12
N ALA A 266 -13.00 -2.29 15.17
CA ALA A 266 -13.44 -2.42 16.56
C ALA A 266 -14.24 -1.21 17.07
N GLU A 267 -13.78 0.03 16.78
CA GLU A 267 -14.49 1.27 17.17
C GLU A 267 -15.91 1.36 16.59
N HIS A 268 -16.15 0.70 15.46
CA HIS A 268 -17.44 0.68 14.77
C HIS A 268 -18.15 -0.67 14.89
N ALA A 269 -17.69 -1.55 15.78
CA ALA A 269 -18.34 -2.81 16.14
C ALA A 269 -19.14 -2.70 17.44
N GLU A 270 -19.35 -1.48 17.97
CA GLU A 270 -20.13 -1.28 19.19
C GLU A 270 -21.55 -1.87 19.10
N PRO A 271 -22.04 -2.40 20.24
CA PRO A 271 -22.91 -3.56 20.28
C PRO A 271 -24.33 -3.17 19.88
N THR A 272 -25.04 -4.11 19.27
CA THR A 272 -26.51 -4.17 19.34
C THR A 272 -26.91 -4.07 20.82
N ARG A 273 -27.20 -2.86 21.28
CA ARG A 273 -27.79 -2.63 22.59
C ARG A 273 -29.28 -2.88 22.41
N ASN A 274 -29.69 -4.03 22.96
CA ASN A 274 -31.08 -4.47 23.11
C ASN A 274 -31.98 -3.40 23.71
#